data_AF-A0A2P4SXR3-F1
#
_entry.id   AF-A0A2P4SXR3-F1
#
_cell.length_a   1.000
_cell.length_b   1.000
_cell.length_c   1.000
_cell.angle_alpha   90.00
_cell.angle_beta   90.00
_cell.angle_gamma   90.00
#
_symmetry.space_group_name_H-M   'P 1'
#
loop_
_entity.id
_entity.type
_entity.pdbx_description
1 polymer ?
#
loop_
_entity_poly.entity_id
_entity_poly.type
_entity_poly.pdbx_seq_one_letter_code
_entity_poly.pdbx_strand_id
1 'polypeptide(L)'
;MEPPEGWDPYGRPARRTQWLVSALAYHYGLDRGVENEIVVLATGLDQYLQEIFHHLDCAGEGRIPGEDFRTLCQVLGLEEAAEAAADPEECAALWDGLSAELTFRQFHARLCGYFSTKAGSAVPRLPLGRESEHIETQIRLRSPRRRRRDAAGPGSGRRGGEAAERRGAGPCSPECYEEIVALERAEDRIAKLEEENGSLRELVEDMRAALQSSDARCLALQVGLRKSHANHKEEGTCFIGNKRLLTQNHSQTKCLQSVLKEVELIRSSRDGQIEEAIRFNQELERELKSSQEALVSLEDCNRNLKREQAEMRKKVEEARQAVRNSLSKVKELEVKANEVPHLQVYIQQLESELQHYR
;
A
#
# COMPACT_ATOMS: atom_id res chain seq x y z
N MET A 1 14.99 47.89 15.41
CA MET A 1 13.63 47.38 15.22
C MET A 1 13.73 45.88 15.24
N GLU A 2 13.39 45.27 16.37
CA GLU A 2 13.23 43.81 16.47
C GLU A 2 11.91 43.41 15.78
N PRO A 3 11.88 42.27 15.07
CA PRO A 3 10.64 41.80 14.46
C PRO A 3 9.69 41.29 15.55
N PRO A 4 8.36 41.48 15.39
CA PRO A 4 7.39 41.05 16.38
C PRO A 4 7.40 39.52 16.56
N GLU A 5 7.44 39.09 17.82
CA GLU A 5 7.31 37.68 18.22
C GLU A 5 5.99 37.11 17.67
N GLY A 6 6.11 36.11 16.78
CA GLY A 6 4.96 35.41 16.19
C GLY A 6 5.05 35.17 14.68
N TRP A 7 6.10 35.64 14.00
CA TRP A 7 6.32 35.30 12.60
C TRP A 7 7.06 33.96 12.46
N ASP A 8 6.31 32.86 12.41
CA ASP A 8 6.85 31.57 11.96
C ASP A 8 6.95 31.57 10.42
N PRO A 9 8.16 31.59 9.82
CA PRO A 9 8.34 31.55 8.37
C PRO A 9 7.84 30.23 7.76
N TYR A 10 7.54 29.22 8.58
CA TYR A 10 7.06 27.89 8.20
C TYR A 10 5.57 27.66 8.48
N GLY A 11 4.82 28.71 8.85
CA GLY A 11 3.38 28.65 9.12
C GLY A 11 2.47 28.38 7.90
N ARG A 12 3.04 28.08 6.73
CA ARG A 12 2.32 27.55 5.56
C ARG A 12 2.81 26.13 5.28
N PRO A 13 1.96 25.21 4.80
CA PRO A 13 2.32 23.79 4.70
C PRO A 13 3.61 23.61 3.91
N ALA A 14 4.71 23.29 4.60
CA ALA A 14 6.08 23.20 4.10
C ALA A 14 6.28 22.24 2.90
N ARG A 15 5.24 21.50 2.50
CA ARG A 15 5.26 20.51 1.43
C ARG A 15 4.90 21.05 0.04
N ARG A 16 4.38 22.29 -0.07
CA ARG A 16 3.92 22.84 -1.36
C ARG A 16 5.04 23.49 -2.20
N THR A 17 6.19 23.80 -1.59
CA THR A 17 7.39 24.32 -2.28
C THR A 17 8.45 23.25 -2.52
N GLN A 18 8.38 22.13 -1.80
CA GLN A 18 9.39 21.07 -1.85
C GLN A 18 9.42 20.33 -3.19
N TRP A 19 8.27 20.12 -3.84
CA TRP A 19 8.24 19.51 -5.18
C TRP A 19 8.84 20.43 -6.26
N LEU A 20 8.68 21.75 -6.13
CA LEU A 20 9.24 22.73 -7.06
C LEU A 20 10.76 22.80 -6.90
N VAL A 21 11.26 22.73 -5.67
CA VAL A 21 12.69 22.64 -5.36
C VAL A 21 13.28 21.34 -5.88
N SER A 22 12.59 20.20 -5.74
CA SER A 22 13.01 18.91 -6.31
C SER A 22 13.02 18.92 -7.84
N ALA A 23 12.02 19.52 -8.49
CA ALA A 23 11.97 19.64 -9.95
C ALA A 23 13.11 20.53 -10.49
N LEU A 24 13.45 21.61 -9.78
CA LEU A 24 14.58 22.48 -10.13
C LEU A 24 15.92 21.79 -9.87
N ALA A 25 16.08 21.07 -8.76
CA ALA A 25 17.30 20.31 -8.46
C ALA A 25 17.57 19.23 -9.53
N TYR A 26 16.53 18.54 -10.01
CA TYR A 26 16.61 17.61 -11.13
C TYR A 26 17.07 18.30 -12.42
N HIS A 27 16.45 19.43 -12.79
CA HIS A 27 16.79 20.16 -14.02
C HIS A 27 18.23 20.70 -14.05
N TYR A 28 18.79 21.03 -12.90
CA TYR A 28 20.15 21.55 -12.78
C TYR A 28 21.17 20.48 -12.36
N GLY A 29 20.79 19.20 -12.27
CA GLY A 29 21.69 18.10 -11.91
C GLY A 29 22.23 18.17 -10.48
N LEU A 30 21.54 18.91 -9.59
CA LEU A 30 21.92 19.12 -8.18
C LEU A 30 21.33 18.04 -7.25
N ASP A 31 20.74 16.98 -7.80
CA ASP A 31 20.00 15.97 -7.04
C ASP A 31 20.93 15.11 -6.16
N ARG A 32 21.12 15.57 -4.92
CA ARG A 32 20.98 14.67 -3.77
C ARG A 32 19.50 14.64 -3.41
N GLY A 33 18.73 13.89 -4.20
CA GLY A 33 17.29 13.80 -4.05
C GLY A 33 16.90 13.41 -2.62
N VAL A 34 15.73 13.87 -2.16
CA VAL A 34 15.14 13.37 -0.92
C VAL A 34 15.07 11.84 -1.04
N GLU A 35 15.63 11.16 -0.04
CA GLU A 35 15.83 9.71 0.12
C GLU A 35 14.53 8.86 0.08
N ASN A 36 13.56 9.17 -0.77
CA ASN A 36 12.31 8.41 -0.84
C ASN A 36 12.45 7.09 -1.60
N GLU A 37 13.55 6.86 -2.33
CA GLU A 37 13.97 5.54 -2.80
C GLU A 37 14.94 4.86 -1.83
N ILE A 38 15.76 5.63 -1.10
CA ILE A 38 16.71 5.11 -0.13
C ILE A 38 15.99 4.61 1.13
N VAL A 39 14.87 5.22 1.58
CA VAL A 39 14.09 4.70 2.72
C VAL A 39 13.32 3.42 2.35
N VAL A 40 12.82 3.28 1.11
CA VAL A 40 12.12 2.06 0.65
C VAL A 40 13.10 0.91 0.36
N LEU A 41 14.33 1.22 -0.04
CA LEU A 41 15.41 0.24 -0.17
C LEU A 41 16.07 -0.08 1.18
N ALA A 42 16.16 0.89 2.10
CA ALA A 42 16.70 0.69 3.44
C ALA A 42 15.79 -0.21 4.29
N THR A 43 14.46 0.01 4.31
CA THR A 43 13.56 -0.82 5.14
C THR A 43 13.56 -2.29 4.72
N GLY A 44 13.59 -2.57 3.41
CA GLY A 44 13.55 -3.95 2.93
C GLY A 44 14.90 -4.66 2.87
N LEU A 45 16.03 -3.93 2.93
CA LEU A 45 17.37 -4.52 3.09
C LEU A 45 17.61 -4.90 4.55
N ASP A 46 17.27 -4.00 5.48
CA ASP A 46 17.42 -4.26 6.92
C ASP A 46 16.60 -5.47 7.35
N GLN A 47 15.35 -5.57 6.88
CA GLN A 47 14.48 -6.72 7.13
C GLN A 47 15.05 -8.02 6.55
N TYR A 48 15.64 -7.97 5.36
CA TYR A 48 16.26 -9.15 4.73
C TYR A 48 17.54 -9.59 5.45
N LEU A 49 18.38 -8.64 5.86
CA LEU A 49 19.55 -8.93 6.68
C LEU A 49 19.13 -9.54 8.03
N GLN A 50 18.03 -9.06 8.61
CA GLN A 50 17.46 -9.62 9.82
C GLN A 50 16.96 -11.06 9.62
N GLU A 51 16.33 -11.34 8.49
CA GLU A 51 15.85 -12.68 8.13
C GLU A 51 17.02 -13.67 7.90
N ILE A 52 18.09 -13.23 7.22
CA ILE A 52 19.33 -14.01 7.08
C ILE A 52 19.92 -14.32 8.46
N PHE A 53 20.05 -13.31 9.31
CA PHE A 53 20.57 -13.47 10.66
C PHE A 53 19.72 -14.46 11.47
N HIS A 54 18.40 -14.34 11.39
CA HIS A 54 17.47 -15.24 12.08
C HIS A 54 17.62 -16.70 11.64
N HIS A 55 17.81 -16.96 10.35
CA HIS A 55 18.02 -18.32 9.86
C HIS A 55 19.43 -18.89 10.12
N LEU A 56 20.42 -18.04 10.33
CA LEU A 56 21.75 -18.47 10.80
C LEU A 56 21.75 -18.75 12.31
N ASP A 57 20.95 -18.02 13.08
CA ASP A 57 20.71 -18.25 14.50
C ASP A 57 19.55 -19.23 14.74
N CYS A 58 19.73 -20.49 14.31
CA CYS A 58 18.72 -21.54 14.47
C CYS A 58 18.30 -21.78 15.94
N ALA A 59 19.14 -21.39 16.90
CA ALA A 59 18.88 -21.53 18.33
C ALA A 59 18.13 -20.33 18.93
N GLY A 60 18.07 -19.19 18.22
CA GLY A 60 17.40 -17.97 18.67
C GLY A 60 18.10 -17.28 19.84
N GLU A 61 19.41 -17.44 19.98
CA GLU A 61 20.19 -16.87 21.10
C GLU A 61 20.56 -15.39 20.89
N GLY A 62 20.22 -14.83 19.72
CA GLY A 62 20.56 -13.49 19.29
C GLY A 62 22.02 -13.33 18.87
N ARG A 63 22.73 -14.45 18.62
CA ARG A 63 24.15 -14.48 18.28
C ARG A 63 24.43 -15.55 17.23
N ILE A 64 25.34 -15.25 16.30
CA ILE A 64 25.84 -16.20 15.31
C ILE A 64 27.35 -16.38 15.45
N PRO A 65 27.90 -17.60 15.30
CA PRO A 65 29.34 -17.80 15.24
C PRO A 65 30.01 -16.98 14.12
N GLY A 66 31.18 -16.41 14.40
CA GLY A 66 31.95 -15.67 13.39
C GLY A 66 32.33 -16.52 12.16
N GLU A 67 32.40 -17.84 12.33
CA GLU A 67 32.60 -18.80 11.23
C GLU A 67 31.42 -18.89 10.28
N ASP A 68 30.18 -18.80 10.78
CA ASP A 68 28.97 -18.75 9.95
C ASP A 68 28.97 -17.49 9.10
N PHE A 69 29.33 -16.36 9.70
CA PHE A 69 29.44 -15.09 8.99
C PHE A 69 30.51 -15.12 7.88
N ARG A 70 31.67 -15.74 8.14
CA ARG A 70 32.71 -15.98 7.12
C ARG A 70 32.20 -16.82 5.98
N THR A 71 31.55 -17.93 6.31
CA THR A 71 30.98 -18.83 5.30
C THR A 71 29.88 -18.14 4.49
N LEU A 72 29.04 -17.31 5.12
CA LEU A 72 28.00 -16.53 4.44
C LEU A 72 28.62 -15.56 3.43
N CYS A 73 29.61 -14.79 3.86
CA CYS A 73 30.28 -13.83 2.99
C CYS A 73 31.02 -14.52 1.81
N GLN A 74 31.52 -15.74 1.99
CA GLN A 74 31.99 -16.59 0.89
C GLN A 74 30.88 -17.05 -0.06
N VAL A 75 29.72 -17.44 0.47
CA VAL A 75 28.54 -17.79 -0.34
C VAL A 75 28.07 -16.59 -1.16
N LEU A 76 28.12 -15.40 -0.57
CA LEU A 76 27.78 -14.13 -1.21
C LEU A 76 28.87 -13.61 -2.16
N GLY A 77 30.02 -14.29 -2.29
CA GLY A 77 31.12 -13.90 -3.18
C GLY A 77 31.84 -12.62 -2.76
N LEU A 78 31.81 -12.28 -1.46
CA LEU A 78 32.40 -11.03 -0.95
C LEU A 78 33.93 -11.10 -0.84
N GLU A 79 34.52 -12.29 -0.71
CA GLU A 79 35.98 -12.49 -0.74
C GLU A 79 36.57 -12.25 -2.14
N GLU A 80 35.99 -12.87 -3.17
CA GLU A 80 36.43 -12.69 -4.57
C GLU A 80 36.26 -11.23 -5.04
N ALA A 81 35.19 -10.58 -4.59
CA ALA A 81 34.92 -9.18 -4.89
C ALA A 81 35.88 -8.21 -4.18
N ALA A 82 36.43 -8.60 -3.03
CA ALA A 82 37.45 -7.83 -2.32
C ALA A 82 38.83 -7.97 -2.99
N GLU A 83 39.17 -9.15 -3.49
CA GLU A 83 40.42 -9.40 -4.23
C GLU A 83 40.50 -8.69 -5.58
N ALA A 84 39.35 -8.45 -6.23
CA ALA A 84 39.26 -7.72 -7.49
C ALA A 84 39.15 -6.19 -7.31
N ALA A 85 39.04 -5.68 -6.08
CA ALA A 85 38.91 -4.25 -5.81
C ALA A 85 40.26 -3.51 -5.96
N ALA A 86 40.20 -2.26 -6.42
CA ALA A 86 41.39 -1.44 -6.65
C ALA A 86 42.15 -1.07 -5.35
N ASP A 87 41.50 -1.18 -4.20
CA ASP A 87 42.09 -0.98 -2.87
C ASP A 87 41.67 -2.13 -1.93
N PRO A 88 42.56 -3.13 -1.69
CA PRO A 88 42.27 -4.28 -0.83
C PRO A 88 42.05 -3.91 0.65
N GLU A 89 42.49 -2.73 1.08
CA GLU A 89 42.53 -2.32 2.49
C GLU A 89 41.14 -1.94 3.02
N GLU A 90 40.23 -1.44 2.16
CA GLU A 90 38.84 -1.11 2.53
C GLU A 90 37.93 -2.34 2.70
N CYS A 91 38.23 -3.46 2.02
CA CYS A 91 37.48 -4.71 2.16
C CYS A 91 37.95 -5.59 3.34
N ALA A 92 39.16 -5.36 3.86
CA ALA A 92 39.69 -6.05 5.04
C ALA A 92 38.88 -5.72 6.32
N ALA A 93 38.25 -4.54 6.39
CA ALA A 93 37.41 -4.12 7.51
C ALA A 93 36.18 -5.02 7.74
N LEU A 94 35.72 -5.76 6.73
CA LEU A 94 34.64 -6.76 6.87
C LEU A 94 35.07 -7.92 7.79
N TRP A 95 36.36 -8.25 7.74
CA TRP A 95 36.97 -9.45 8.35
C TRP A 95 37.81 -9.15 9.59
N ASP A 96 38.32 -7.93 9.72
CA ASP A 96 39.15 -7.52 10.85
C ASP A 96 38.37 -7.52 12.18
N GLY A 97 39.01 -8.07 13.21
CA GLY A 97 38.49 -8.11 14.57
C GLY A 97 37.18 -8.89 14.73
N LEU A 98 36.96 -9.94 13.93
CA LEU A 98 35.75 -10.76 14.04
C LEU A 98 35.68 -11.42 15.43
N SER A 99 34.63 -11.12 16.19
CA SER A 99 34.32 -11.78 17.45
C SER A 99 33.98 -13.26 17.21
N ALA A 100 34.23 -14.11 18.20
CA ALA A 100 33.83 -15.53 18.15
C ALA A 100 32.32 -15.69 17.92
N GLU A 101 31.53 -14.77 18.48
CA GLU A 101 30.09 -14.64 18.27
C GLU A 101 29.73 -13.20 17.89
N LEU A 102 28.82 -13.04 16.93
CA LEU A 102 28.35 -11.77 16.40
C LEU A 102 26.87 -11.56 16.74
N THR A 103 26.54 -10.38 17.25
CA THR A 103 25.15 -9.93 17.40
C THR A 103 24.58 -9.39 16.08
N PHE A 104 23.26 -9.31 15.96
CA PHE A 104 22.62 -8.72 14.77
C PHE A 104 23.16 -7.32 14.44
N ARG A 105 23.37 -6.47 15.45
CA ARG A 105 23.93 -5.12 15.26
C ARG A 105 25.34 -5.13 14.66
N GLN A 106 26.18 -6.07 15.06
CA GLN A 106 27.54 -6.22 14.52
C GLN A 106 27.54 -6.81 13.11
N PHE A 107 26.69 -7.83 12.89
CA PHE A 107 26.45 -8.42 11.58
C PHE A 107 25.97 -7.37 10.56
N HIS A 108 24.94 -6.61 10.94
CA HIS A 108 24.33 -5.56 10.14
C HIS A 108 25.33 -4.44 9.82
N ALA A 109 26.01 -3.91 10.83
CA ALA A 109 26.99 -2.83 10.62
C ALA A 109 28.13 -3.23 9.69
N ARG A 110 28.61 -4.48 9.75
CA ARG A 110 29.66 -5.01 8.88
C ARG A 110 29.19 -5.12 7.42
N LEU A 111 28.03 -5.72 7.17
CA LEU A 111 27.49 -5.87 5.82
C LEU A 111 27.08 -4.52 5.22
N CYS A 112 26.35 -3.68 5.96
CA CYS A 112 25.97 -2.35 5.50
C CYS A 112 27.19 -1.46 5.27
N GLY A 113 28.22 -1.55 6.12
CA GLY A 113 29.49 -0.85 5.91
C GLY A 113 30.14 -1.23 4.58
N TYR A 114 30.25 -2.53 4.29
CA TYR A 114 30.81 -3.04 3.04
C TYR A 114 30.00 -2.63 1.79
N PHE A 115 28.66 -2.69 1.85
CA PHE A 115 27.85 -2.26 0.71
C PHE A 115 27.86 -0.74 0.52
N SER A 116 28.02 0.04 1.59
CA SER A 116 28.11 1.51 1.52
C SER A 116 29.42 1.99 0.89
N THR A 117 30.55 1.36 1.23
CA THR A 117 31.85 1.67 0.61
C THR A 117 31.84 1.31 -0.88
N LYS A 118 31.26 0.16 -1.24
CA LYS A 118 31.12 -0.28 -2.64
C LYS A 118 30.17 0.60 -3.47
N ALA A 119 29.11 1.13 -2.87
CA ALA A 119 28.18 2.05 -3.54
C ALA A 119 28.77 3.47 -3.75
N GLY A 120 29.78 3.87 -2.97
CA GLY A 120 30.53 5.12 -3.14
C GLY A 120 31.51 5.09 -4.32
N SER A 121 31.91 3.89 -4.77
CA SER A 121 32.76 3.70 -5.94
C SER A 121 31.90 3.55 -7.20
N ALA A 122 31.55 4.70 -7.80
CA ALA A 122 31.15 4.89 -9.19
C ALA A 122 30.45 3.69 -9.90
N VAL A 123 29.38 3.15 -9.33
CA VAL A 123 28.51 2.22 -10.07
C VAL A 123 27.69 3.06 -11.03
N PRO A 124 27.85 2.93 -12.36
CA PRO A 124 26.97 3.60 -13.30
C PRO A 124 25.56 3.08 -13.02
N ARG A 125 24.62 4.00 -12.74
CA ARG A 125 23.19 3.68 -12.68
C ARG A 125 22.86 2.72 -13.83
N LEU A 126 22.24 1.58 -13.52
CA LEU A 126 21.78 0.65 -14.54
C LEU A 126 20.94 1.43 -15.56
N PRO A 127 21.25 1.35 -16.86
CA PRO A 127 20.53 2.12 -17.87
C PRO A 127 19.06 1.70 -17.84
N LEU A 128 18.22 2.62 -17.37
CA LEU A 128 16.78 2.45 -17.37
C LEU A 128 16.28 2.48 -18.82
N GLY A 129 15.47 1.49 -19.20
CA GLY A 129 14.82 1.50 -20.50
C GLY A 129 13.87 2.69 -20.64
N ARG A 130 13.60 3.14 -21.88
CA ARG A 130 12.71 4.30 -22.17
C ARG A 130 11.35 4.21 -21.47
N GLU A 131 10.85 3.01 -21.20
CA GLU A 131 9.56 2.80 -20.55
C GLU A 131 9.60 3.01 -19.02
N SER A 132 10.73 2.70 -18.36
CA SER A 132 10.90 2.90 -16.91
C SER A 132 11.25 4.34 -16.55
N GLU A 133 11.88 5.08 -17.46
CA GLU A 133 12.18 6.51 -17.29
C GLU A 133 10.90 7.35 -17.16
N HIS A 134 9.85 7.01 -17.92
CA HIS A 134 8.55 7.68 -17.85
C HIS A 134 7.82 7.40 -16.52
N ILE A 135 8.00 6.21 -15.97
CA ILE A 135 7.39 5.82 -14.70
C ILE A 135 8.10 6.53 -13.54
N GLU A 136 9.43 6.57 -13.54
CA GLU A 136 10.23 7.24 -12.51
C GLU A 136 10.04 8.76 -12.52
N THR A 137 10.02 9.38 -13.71
CA THR A 137 9.72 10.81 -13.86
C THR A 137 8.31 11.15 -13.38
N GLN A 138 7.30 10.33 -13.67
CA GLN A 138 5.94 10.52 -13.16
C GLN A 138 5.83 10.28 -11.64
N ILE A 139 6.56 9.32 -11.07
CA ILE A 139 6.57 9.08 -9.61
C ILE A 139 7.21 10.27 -8.88
N ARG A 140 8.30 10.82 -9.42
CA ARG A 140 9.02 11.98 -8.82
C ARG A 140 8.27 13.29 -8.96
N LEU A 141 7.54 13.49 -10.06
CA LEU A 141 6.74 14.70 -10.30
C LEU A 141 5.33 14.65 -9.69
N ARG A 142 4.91 13.51 -9.12
CA ARG A 142 3.63 13.42 -8.42
C ARG A 142 3.65 14.31 -7.17
N SER A 143 2.66 15.21 -7.10
CA SER A 143 2.41 16.00 -5.90
C SER A 143 2.24 15.09 -4.68
N PRO A 144 2.74 15.47 -3.49
CA PRO A 144 2.48 14.70 -2.27
C PRO A 144 0.97 14.53 -2.10
N ARG A 145 0.50 13.26 -2.13
CA ARG A 145 -0.89 12.91 -1.80
C ARG A 145 -1.27 13.65 -0.53
N ARG A 146 -2.29 14.50 -0.59
CA ARG A 146 -2.93 15.00 0.64
C ARG A 146 -3.50 13.78 1.35
N ARG A 147 -2.78 13.26 2.35
CA ARG A 147 -3.41 12.40 3.36
C ARG A 147 -4.56 13.22 3.94
N ARG A 148 -5.79 12.83 3.61
CA ARG A 148 -6.98 13.46 4.15
C ARG A 148 -6.89 13.27 5.66
N ARG A 149 -6.89 14.37 6.38
CA ARG A 149 -6.98 14.40 7.85
C ARG A 149 -8.23 13.61 8.21
N ASP A 150 -8.09 12.62 9.10
CA ASP A 150 -9.20 11.85 9.63
C ASP A 150 -10.31 12.80 10.09
N ALA A 151 -11.47 12.68 9.46
CA ALA A 151 -12.65 13.46 9.82
C ALA A 151 -13.38 12.74 10.95
N ALA A 152 -12.91 12.94 12.17
CA ALA A 152 -13.66 12.65 13.38
C ALA A 152 -14.50 13.89 13.77
N GLY A 153 -15.83 13.74 13.77
CA GLY A 153 -16.77 14.36 14.71
C GLY A 153 -17.20 15.84 14.51
N PRO A 154 -18.46 16.20 14.84
CA PRO A 154 -19.03 17.53 14.66
C PRO A 154 -18.77 18.45 15.86
N GLY A 155 -18.48 19.75 15.61
CA GLY A 155 -18.50 20.75 16.68
C GLY A 155 -17.86 22.10 16.34
N SER A 156 -18.74 23.12 16.17
CA SER A 156 -18.60 24.53 16.56
C SER A 156 -17.31 25.33 16.27
N GLY A 157 -17.47 26.47 15.56
CA GLY A 157 -16.59 27.63 15.76
C GLY A 157 -16.49 28.60 14.59
N ARG A 158 -17.06 29.80 14.74
CA ARG A 158 -17.17 30.90 13.75
C ARG A 158 -15.87 31.68 13.47
N ARG A 159 -15.98 32.47 12.37
CA ARG A 159 -15.28 33.73 11.96
C ARG A 159 -14.04 33.51 11.09
N GLY A 160 -13.87 34.15 9.94
CA GLY A 160 -14.63 35.17 9.20
C GLY A 160 -13.88 35.45 7.89
N GLY A 161 -14.58 35.96 6.87
CA GLY A 161 -13.95 36.29 5.59
C GLY A 161 -14.97 36.54 4.48
N GLU A 162 -15.44 37.79 4.47
CA GLU A 162 -15.83 38.60 3.30
C GLU A 162 -16.91 38.12 2.32
N ALA A 163 -17.91 39.00 2.21
CA ALA A 163 -19.07 38.89 1.36
C ALA A 163 -18.68 38.98 -0.12
N ALA A 164 -18.89 37.89 -0.87
CA ALA A 164 -19.12 37.94 -2.30
C ALA A 164 -20.62 37.77 -2.54
N GLU A 165 -21.15 38.66 -3.35
CA GLU A 165 -22.56 38.87 -3.66
C GLU A 165 -23.31 37.57 -3.99
N ARG A 166 -24.43 37.39 -3.28
CA ARG A 166 -25.48 36.45 -3.64
C ARG A 166 -26.13 36.91 -4.95
N ARG A 167 -25.63 36.43 -6.09
CA ARG A 167 -26.47 36.28 -7.29
C ARG A 167 -27.13 34.91 -7.21
N GLY A 168 -28.46 34.91 -7.32
CA GLY A 168 -29.27 33.70 -7.22
C GLY A 168 -28.79 32.64 -8.19
N ALA A 169 -28.50 31.45 -7.65
CA ALA A 169 -28.29 30.26 -8.45
C ALA A 169 -29.62 29.90 -9.12
N GLY A 170 -29.76 30.25 -10.40
CA GLY A 170 -30.77 29.62 -11.25
C GLY A 170 -30.51 28.12 -11.36
N PRO A 171 -31.50 27.32 -11.82
CA PRO A 171 -31.29 25.89 -12.01
C PRO A 171 -30.11 25.69 -12.97
N CYS A 172 -29.10 24.92 -12.54
CA CYS A 172 -27.93 24.59 -13.35
C CYS A 172 -28.38 24.03 -14.72
N SER A 173 -27.67 24.39 -15.79
CA SER A 173 -27.97 23.86 -17.13
C SER A 173 -27.86 22.32 -17.12
N PRO A 174 -28.56 21.60 -18.02
CA PRO A 174 -28.46 20.14 -18.12
C PRO A 174 -27.02 19.64 -18.27
N GLU A 175 -26.19 20.41 -18.97
CA GLU A 175 -24.76 20.15 -19.17
C GLU A 175 -23.98 20.15 -17.85
N CYS A 176 -24.28 21.06 -16.92
CA CYS A 176 -23.65 21.06 -15.59
C CYS A 176 -24.03 19.83 -14.75
N TYR A 177 -25.23 19.28 -14.91
CA TYR A 177 -25.63 18.04 -14.22
C TYR A 177 -24.90 16.83 -14.80
N GLU A 178 -24.72 16.77 -16.12
CA GLU A 178 -23.95 15.72 -16.77
C GLU A 178 -22.46 15.76 -16.39
N GLU A 179 -21.88 16.96 -16.29
CA GLU A 179 -20.52 17.17 -15.79
C GLU A 179 -20.34 16.73 -14.34
N ILE A 180 -21.27 17.08 -13.44
CA ILE A 180 -21.23 16.65 -12.03
C ILE A 180 -21.32 15.12 -11.92
N VAL A 181 -22.24 14.49 -12.64
CA VAL A 181 -22.38 13.03 -12.65
C VAL A 181 -21.14 12.35 -13.27
N ALA A 182 -20.52 12.98 -14.28
CA ALA A 182 -19.27 12.48 -14.86
C ALA A 182 -18.09 12.58 -13.88
N LEU A 183 -18.01 13.66 -13.10
CA LEU A 183 -17.03 13.87 -12.05
C LEU A 183 -17.21 12.85 -10.92
N GLU A 184 -18.42 12.65 -10.39
CA GLU A 184 -18.71 11.65 -9.37
C GLU A 184 -18.29 10.23 -9.83
N ARG A 185 -18.63 9.86 -11.07
CA ARG A 185 -18.17 8.58 -11.66
C ARG A 185 -16.67 8.50 -11.84
N ALA A 186 -15.98 9.62 -12.08
CA ALA A 186 -14.53 9.66 -12.18
C ALA A 186 -13.89 9.50 -10.79
N GLU A 187 -14.45 10.14 -9.77
CA GLU A 187 -14.03 9.99 -8.37
C GLU A 187 -14.19 8.56 -7.88
N ASP A 188 -15.32 7.91 -8.15
CA ASP A 188 -15.54 6.50 -7.82
C ASP A 188 -14.52 5.57 -8.50
N ARG A 189 -14.21 5.84 -9.78
CA ARG A 189 -13.19 5.09 -10.53
C ARG A 189 -11.80 5.30 -9.94
N ILE A 190 -11.46 6.52 -9.54
CA ILE A 190 -10.20 6.82 -8.88
C ILE A 190 -10.14 6.08 -7.55
N ALA A 191 -11.17 6.17 -6.71
CA ALA A 191 -11.21 5.47 -5.43
C ALA A 191 -10.99 3.96 -5.59
N LYS A 192 -11.65 3.33 -6.57
CA LYS A 192 -11.44 1.92 -6.89
C LYS A 192 -10.01 1.61 -7.34
N LEU A 193 -9.43 2.42 -8.22
CA LEU A 193 -8.04 2.26 -8.64
C LEU A 193 -7.06 2.48 -7.47
N GLU A 194 -7.39 3.37 -6.52
CA GLU A 194 -6.56 3.58 -5.33
C GLU A 194 -6.59 2.38 -4.38
N GLU A 195 -7.75 1.73 -4.25
CA GLU A 195 -7.91 0.46 -3.53
C GLU A 195 -7.14 -0.67 -4.21
N GLU A 196 -7.32 -0.87 -5.51
CA GLU A 196 -6.57 -1.87 -6.30
C GLU A 196 -5.06 -1.64 -6.22
N ASN A 197 -4.60 -0.39 -6.30
CA ASN A 197 -3.18 -0.06 -6.11
C ASN A 197 -2.71 -0.33 -4.67
N GLY A 198 -3.60 -0.22 -3.68
CA GLY A 198 -3.33 -0.62 -2.29
C GLY A 198 -3.10 -2.12 -2.19
N SER A 199 -4.05 -2.91 -2.73
CA SER A 199 -3.96 -4.37 -2.76
C SER A 199 -2.74 -4.88 -3.54
N LEU A 200 -2.39 -4.23 -4.65
CA LEU A 200 -1.18 -4.58 -5.41
C LEU A 200 0.10 -4.30 -4.64
N ARG A 201 0.15 -3.24 -3.83
CA ARG A 201 1.32 -2.94 -2.98
C ARG A 201 1.47 -3.98 -1.88
N GLU A 202 0.36 -4.39 -1.28
CA GLU A 202 0.36 -5.47 -0.27
C GLU A 202 0.84 -6.78 -0.88
N LEU A 203 0.29 -7.18 -2.03
CA LEU A 203 0.74 -8.37 -2.75
C LEU A 203 2.24 -8.35 -3.10
N VAL A 204 2.74 -7.20 -3.56
CA VAL A 204 4.17 -7.04 -3.87
C VAL A 204 5.03 -7.15 -2.61
N GLU A 205 4.57 -6.62 -1.49
CA GLU A 205 5.29 -6.74 -0.21
C GLU A 205 5.28 -8.18 0.30
N ASP A 206 4.16 -8.90 0.19
CA ASP A 206 4.06 -10.32 0.53
C ASP A 206 4.97 -11.18 -0.35
N MET A 207 4.96 -10.95 -1.66
CA MET A 207 5.85 -11.63 -2.60
C MET A 207 7.32 -11.33 -2.29
N ARG A 208 7.65 -10.06 -1.98
CA ARG A 208 8.99 -9.65 -1.59
C ARG A 208 9.43 -10.39 -0.31
N ALA A 209 8.61 -10.36 0.73
CA ALA A 209 8.90 -11.01 2.01
C ALA A 209 9.09 -12.52 1.85
N ALA A 210 8.21 -13.18 1.07
CA ALA A 210 8.31 -14.61 0.79
C ALA A 210 9.59 -14.98 0.03
N LEU A 211 9.97 -14.19 -0.97
CA LEU A 211 11.23 -14.38 -1.70
C LEU A 211 12.44 -14.15 -0.80
N GLN A 212 12.44 -13.07 -0.03
CA GLN A 212 13.52 -12.73 0.90
C GLN A 212 13.71 -13.81 1.97
N SER A 213 12.62 -14.31 2.57
CA SER A 213 12.67 -15.42 3.53
C SER A 213 13.06 -16.74 2.90
N SER A 214 12.59 -17.04 1.68
CA SER A 214 13.03 -18.24 0.96
C SER A 214 14.54 -18.21 0.67
N ASP A 215 15.04 -17.07 0.23
CA ASP A 215 16.45 -16.90 -0.09
C ASP A 215 17.32 -16.92 1.18
N ALA A 216 16.92 -16.24 2.24
CA ALA A 216 17.60 -16.26 3.53
C ALA A 216 17.72 -17.69 4.11
N ARG A 217 16.67 -18.51 4.00
CA ARG A 217 16.72 -19.94 4.33
C ARG A 217 17.73 -20.70 3.46
N CYS A 218 17.74 -20.42 2.16
CA CYS A 218 18.68 -21.05 1.23
C CYS A 218 20.14 -20.71 1.58
N LEU A 219 20.42 -19.44 1.89
CA LEU A 219 21.73 -18.98 2.32
C LEU A 219 22.18 -19.68 3.62
N ALA A 220 21.30 -19.75 4.62
CA ALA A 220 21.60 -20.45 5.87
C ALA A 220 21.88 -21.95 5.66
N LEU A 221 21.10 -22.61 4.80
CA LEU A 221 21.34 -24.01 4.42
C LEU A 221 22.68 -24.19 3.70
N GLN A 222 23.02 -23.30 2.76
CA GLN A 222 24.33 -23.34 2.08
C GLN A 222 25.49 -23.14 3.05
N VAL A 223 25.36 -22.23 4.01
CA VAL A 223 26.35 -22.04 5.09
C VAL A 223 26.50 -23.31 5.92
N GLY A 224 25.39 -23.90 6.36
CA GLY A 224 25.40 -25.16 7.12
C GLY A 224 26.03 -26.33 6.36
N LEU A 225 25.75 -26.46 5.06
CA LEU A 225 26.36 -27.46 4.19
C LEU A 225 27.86 -27.24 4.01
N ARG A 226 28.30 -25.99 3.78
CA ARG A 226 29.73 -25.70 3.65
C ARG A 226 30.49 -25.99 4.94
N LYS A 227 29.89 -25.71 6.10
CA LYS A 227 30.44 -26.09 7.41
C LYS A 227 30.59 -27.59 7.58
N SER A 228 29.56 -28.37 7.26
CA SER A 228 29.63 -29.83 7.38
C SER A 228 30.69 -30.42 6.42
N HIS A 229 30.84 -29.86 5.22
CA HIS A 229 31.89 -30.23 4.28
C HIS A 229 33.31 -29.83 4.74
N ALA A 230 33.47 -28.69 5.42
CA ALA A 230 34.76 -28.28 5.99
C ALA A 230 35.20 -29.22 7.11
N ASN A 231 34.27 -29.61 8.00
CA ASN A 231 34.51 -30.57 9.07
C ASN A 231 34.85 -31.98 8.53
N HIS A 232 34.29 -32.35 7.37
CA HIS A 232 34.61 -33.61 6.67
C HIS A 232 35.98 -33.63 5.96
N LYS A 233 36.61 -32.47 5.69
CA LYS A 233 37.94 -32.41 5.06
C LYS A 233 39.09 -32.65 6.05
N GLU A 234 38.89 -32.36 7.33
CA GLU A 234 39.89 -32.66 8.38
C GLU A 234 39.85 -34.12 8.82
N GLU A 235 38.67 -34.76 8.77
CA GLU A 235 38.51 -36.21 8.99
C GLU A 235 38.39 -36.95 7.67
N GLY A 236 39.53 -37.13 7.00
CA GLY A 236 39.63 -38.03 5.85
C GLY A 236 39.27 -39.46 6.25
N THR A 237 38.01 -39.86 6.11
CA THR A 237 37.52 -41.19 5.74
C THR A 237 36.00 -41.25 5.87
N CYS A 238 35.34 -41.67 4.80
CA CYS A 238 33.93 -42.08 4.83
C CYS A 238 33.75 -43.23 5.85
N PHE A 239 33.29 -42.95 7.07
CA PHE A 239 32.80 -43.97 7.99
C PHE A 239 31.33 -44.32 7.68
N ILE A 240 31.10 -44.91 6.51
CA ILE A 240 29.97 -45.83 6.35
C ILE A 240 30.47 -47.20 6.79
N GLY A 241 30.16 -47.56 8.03
CA GLY A 241 30.24 -48.94 8.51
C GLY A 241 31.32 -49.22 9.56
N ASN A 242 31.03 -48.91 10.82
CA ASN A 242 31.68 -49.61 11.94
C ASN A 242 30.68 -50.60 12.57
N LYS A 243 30.61 -51.81 12.01
CA LYS A 243 30.26 -53.00 12.79
C LYS A 243 31.50 -53.43 13.57
N ARG A 244 31.73 -52.84 14.74
CA ARG A 244 32.60 -53.45 15.76
C ARG A 244 31.70 -54.27 16.68
N LEU A 245 31.61 -55.56 16.37
CA LEU A 245 30.92 -56.58 17.15
C LEU A 245 31.65 -56.77 18.49
N LEU A 246 31.27 -56.02 19.53
CA LEU A 246 31.60 -56.35 20.91
C LEU A 246 30.42 -55.98 21.83
N THR A 247 29.69 -57.01 22.27
CA THR A 247 28.93 -57.08 23.53
C THR A 247 28.15 -55.82 23.96
N GLN A 248 26.97 -55.57 23.37
CA GLN A 248 26.09 -54.48 23.80
C GLN A 248 24.57 -54.75 23.60
N ASN A 249 24.09 -55.93 23.99
CA ASN A 249 22.66 -56.28 23.80
C ASN A 249 21.68 -55.44 24.66
N HIS A 250 22.16 -54.78 25.73
CA HIS A 250 21.31 -54.02 26.66
C HIS A 250 21.24 -52.51 26.39
N SER A 251 22.16 -51.94 25.59
CA SER A 251 22.17 -50.51 25.25
C SER A 251 21.56 -50.23 23.87
N GLN A 252 21.70 -51.15 22.90
CA GLN A 252 21.04 -51.05 21.59
C GLN A 252 19.51 -51.08 21.71
N THR A 253 18.98 -51.90 22.63
CA THR A 253 17.55 -51.96 22.93
C THR A 253 17.02 -50.65 23.52
N LYS A 254 17.82 -49.97 24.37
CA LYS A 254 17.47 -48.65 24.93
C LYS A 254 17.53 -47.54 23.87
N CYS A 255 18.51 -47.58 22.97
CA CYS A 255 18.64 -46.64 21.86
C CYS A 255 17.45 -46.76 20.89
N LEU A 256 17.09 -47.98 20.47
CA LEU A 256 15.92 -48.21 19.61
C LEU A 256 14.61 -47.82 20.30
N GLN A 257 14.48 -48.05 21.61
CA GLN A 257 13.31 -47.58 22.37
C GLN A 257 13.24 -46.05 22.47
N SER A 258 14.38 -45.35 22.53
CA SER A 258 14.41 -43.88 22.50
C SER A 258 13.94 -43.35 21.15
N VAL A 259 14.46 -43.92 20.05
CA VAL A 259 14.07 -43.56 18.69
C VAL A 259 12.57 -43.84 18.45
N LEU A 260 12.05 -44.97 18.92
CA LEU A 260 10.62 -45.27 18.81
C LEU A 260 9.75 -44.24 19.56
N LYS A 261 10.17 -43.81 20.76
CA LYS A 261 9.45 -42.78 21.52
C LYS A 261 9.50 -41.42 20.82
N GLU A 262 10.64 -41.04 20.26
CA GLU A 262 10.75 -39.80 19.48
C GLU A 262 9.88 -39.86 18.23
N VAL A 263 9.84 -40.99 17.52
CA VAL A 263 8.95 -41.18 16.36
C VAL A 263 7.48 -41.10 16.78
N GLU A 264 7.10 -41.65 17.93
CA GLU A 264 5.74 -41.54 18.49
C GLU A 264 5.39 -40.07 18.81
N LEU A 265 6.31 -39.32 19.41
CA LEU A 265 6.15 -37.89 19.71
C LEU A 265 6.07 -37.03 18.45
N ILE A 266 6.88 -37.33 17.43
CA ILE A 266 6.82 -36.64 16.14
C ILE A 266 5.47 -36.92 15.45
N ARG A 267 4.98 -38.16 15.51
CA ARG A 267 3.67 -38.52 14.96
C ARG A 267 2.54 -37.81 15.69
N SER A 268 2.51 -37.84 17.03
CA SER A 268 1.46 -37.15 17.79
C SER A 268 1.48 -35.64 17.61
N SER A 269 2.67 -35.03 17.53
CA SER A 269 2.83 -33.61 17.21
C SER A 269 2.33 -33.29 15.80
N ARG A 270 2.70 -34.10 14.80
CA ARG A 270 2.27 -33.91 13.41
C ARG A 270 0.75 -34.09 13.28
N ASP A 271 0.21 -35.12 13.90
CA ASP A 271 -1.22 -35.42 13.82
C ASP A 271 -2.03 -34.31 14.51
N GLY A 272 -1.54 -33.75 15.63
CA GLY A 272 -2.10 -32.54 16.24
C GLY A 272 -2.08 -31.31 15.33
N GLN A 273 -0.96 -31.05 14.64
CA GLN A 273 -0.88 -29.97 13.65
C GLN A 273 -1.86 -30.17 12.47
N ILE A 274 -2.01 -31.41 12.01
CA ILE A 274 -2.97 -31.76 10.95
C ILE A 274 -4.40 -31.52 11.42
N GLU A 275 -4.75 -31.93 12.64
CA GLU A 275 -6.08 -31.69 13.22
C GLU A 275 -6.38 -30.20 13.37
N GLU A 276 -5.42 -29.39 13.81
CA GLU A 276 -5.56 -27.94 13.89
C GLU A 276 -5.75 -27.31 12.51
N ALA A 277 -4.96 -27.74 11.51
CA ALA A 277 -5.11 -27.27 10.13
C ALA A 277 -6.49 -27.63 9.54
N ILE A 278 -7.01 -28.82 9.85
CA ILE A 278 -8.37 -29.22 9.44
C ILE A 278 -9.42 -28.33 10.11
N ARG A 279 -9.33 -28.08 11.41
CA ARG A 279 -10.27 -27.19 12.11
C ARG A 279 -10.24 -25.77 11.56
N PHE A 280 -9.05 -25.25 11.30
CA PHE A 280 -8.88 -23.92 10.73
C PHE A 280 -9.47 -23.81 9.33
N ASN A 281 -9.21 -24.80 8.46
CA ASN A 281 -9.83 -24.85 7.14
C ASN A 281 -11.37 -24.92 7.20
N GLN A 282 -11.93 -25.67 8.15
CA GLN A 282 -13.38 -25.75 8.33
C GLN A 282 -14.00 -24.42 8.83
N GLU A 283 -13.29 -23.67 9.67
CA GLU A 283 -13.69 -22.32 10.08
C GLU A 283 -13.68 -21.37 8.87
N LEU A 284 -12.58 -21.35 8.12
CA LEU A 284 -12.47 -20.55 6.90
C LEU A 284 -13.55 -20.88 5.88
N GLU A 285 -13.87 -22.15 5.67
CA GLU A 285 -14.97 -22.55 4.78
C GLU A 285 -16.34 -22.05 5.26
N ARG A 286 -16.57 -22.01 6.58
CA ARG A 286 -17.81 -21.46 7.16
C ARG A 286 -17.87 -19.95 7.02
N GLU A 287 -16.78 -19.24 7.31
CA GLU A 287 -16.70 -17.79 7.13
C GLU A 287 -16.87 -17.40 5.66
N LEU A 288 -16.25 -18.15 4.73
CA LEU A 288 -16.40 -17.94 3.30
C LEU A 288 -17.87 -18.11 2.87
N LYS A 289 -18.54 -19.17 3.31
CA LYS A 289 -19.96 -19.39 3.03
C LYS A 289 -20.83 -18.26 3.58
N SER A 290 -20.60 -17.85 4.83
CA SER A 290 -21.33 -16.75 5.46
C SER A 290 -21.13 -15.43 4.71
N SER A 291 -19.91 -15.14 4.27
CA SER A 291 -19.57 -13.98 3.46
C SER A 291 -20.29 -14.02 2.10
N GLN A 292 -20.29 -15.16 1.42
CA GLN A 292 -20.99 -15.34 0.15
C GLN A 292 -22.51 -15.13 0.29
N GLU A 293 -23.13 -15.64 1.35
CA GLU A 293 -24.55 -15.41 1.64
C GLU A 293 -24.84 -13.92 1.90
N ALA A 294 -23.99 -13.24 2.66
CA ALA A 294 -24.10 -11.81 2.90
C ALA A 294 -24.00 -11.01 1.59
N LEU A 295 -23.07 -11.37 0.70
CA LEU A 295 -22.94 -10.73 -0.62
C LEU A 295 -24.20 -10.87 -1.46
N VAL A 296 -24.79 -12.08 -1.54
CA VAL A 296 -26.05 -12.30 -2.27
C VAL A 296 -27.16 -11.42 -1.70
N SER A 297 -27.27 -11.32 -0.37
CA SER A 297 -28.28 -10.46 0.26
C SER A 297 -28.10 -8.97 -0.07
N LEU A 298 -26.85 -8.50 -0.13
CA LEU A 298 -26.51 -7.12 -0.48
C LEU A 298 -26.75 -6.84 -1.97
N GLU A 299 -26.47 -7.80 -2.85
CA GLU A 299 -26.80 -7.69 -4.27
C GLU A 299 -28.31 -7.56 -4.50
N ASP A 300 -29.12 -8.34 -3.79
CA ASP A 300 -30.58 -8.25 -3.88
C ASP A 300 -31.11 -6.91 -3.33
N CYS A 301 -30.54 -6.42 -2.23
CA CYS A 301 -30.82 -5.08 -1.73
C CYS A 301 -30.46 -4.00 -2.77
N ASN A 302 -29.31 -4.12 -3.43
CA ASN A 302 -28.89 -3.19 -4.48
C ASN A 302 -29.85 -3.20 -5.69
N ARG A 303 -30.31 -4.40 -6.09
CA ARG A 303 -31.32 -4.56 -7.15
C ARG A 303 -32.65 -3.90 -6.76
N ASN A 304 -33.08 -4.05 -5.50
CA ASN A 304 -34.26 -3.38 -4.96
C ASN A 304 -34.12 -1.85 -5.03
N LEU A 305 -33.02 -1.30 -4.51
CA LEU A 305 -32.76 0.14 -4.51
C LEU A 305 -32.70 0.72 -5.93
N LYS A 306 -32.12 -0.01 -6.90
CA LYS A 306 -32.11 0.41 -8.31
C LYS A 306 -33.52 0.51 -8.89
N ARG A 307 -34.42 -0.42 -8.54
CA ARG A 307 -35.82 -0.36 -8.94
C ARG A 307 -36.53 0.84 -8.30
N GLU A 308 -36.38 1.03 -6.99
CA GLU A 308 -36.98 2.17 -6.28
C GLU A 308 -36.47 3.51 -6.81
N GLN A 309 -35.18 3.61 -7.11
CA GLN A 309 -34.60 4.81 -7.72
C GLN A 309 -35.20 5.09 -9.10
N ALA A 310 -35.41 4.07 -9.93
CA ALA A 310 -36.04 4.22 -11.23
C ALA A 310 -37.51 4.68 -11.10
N GLU A 311 -38.25 4.08 -10.16
CA GLU A 311 -39.64 4.49 -9.87
C GLU A 311 -39.72 5.93 -9.35
N MET A 312 -38.81 6.32 -8.47
CA MET A 312 -38.75 7.68 -7.95
C MET A 312 -38.47 8.69 -9.07
N ARG A 313 -37.51 8.39 -9.96
CA ARG A 313 -37.24 9.24 -11.14
C ARG A 313 -38.46 9.38 -12.04
N LYS A 314 -39.20 8.29 -12.26
CA LYS A 314 -40.45 8.32 -13.03
C LYS A 314 -41.50 9.24 -12.38
N LYS A 315 -41.74 9.07 -11.07
CA LYS A 315 -42.68 9.91 -10.31
C LYS A 315 -42.28 11.39 -10.33
N VAL A 316 -40.99 11.70 -10.24
CA VAL A 316 -40.48 13.07 -10.31
C VAL A 316 -40.74 13.69 -11.69
N GLU A 317 -40.50 12.96 -12.78
CA GLU A 317 -40.77 13.50 -14.13
C GLU A 317 -42.27 13.65 -14.40
N GLU A 318 -43.11 12.74 -13.89
CA GLU A 318 -44.58 12.88 -13.93
C GLU A 318 -45.03 14.16 -13.19
N ALA A 319 -44.51 14.40 -11.98
CA ALA A 319 -44.79 15.61 -11.23
C ALA A 319 -44.30 16.87 -11.97
N ARG A 320 -43.11 16.82 -12.56
CA ARG A 320 -42.56 17.92 -13.38
C ARG A 320 -43.47 18.22 -14.57
N GLN A 321 -43.97 17.21 -15.26
CA GLN A 321 -44.87 17.40 -16.39
C GLN A 321 -46.22 17.98 -15.95
N ALA A 322 -46.76 17.54 -14.82
CA ALA A 322 -47.98 18.13 -14.25
C ALA A 322 -47.81 19.62 -13.91
N VAL A 323 -46.65 20.01 -13.35
CA VAL A 323 -46.31 21.42 -13.08
C VAL A 323 -46.18 22.21 -14.38
N ARG A 324 -45.51 21.68 -15.40
CA ARG A 324 -45.41 22.34 -16.72
C ARG A 324 -46.80 22.59 -17.33
N ASN A 325 -47.67 21.57 -17.30
CA ASN A 325 -49.01 21.66 -17.86
C ASN A 325 -49.86 22.71 -17.11
N SER A 326 -49.82 22.70 -15.77
CA SER A 326 -50.54 23.69 -14.97
C SER A 326 -50.02 25.11 -15.18
N LEU A 327 -48.70 25.31 -15.27
CA LEU A 327 -48.12 26.62 -15.60
C LEU A 327 -48.53 27.11 -17.00
N SER A 328 -48.58 26.23 -18.00
CA SER A 328 -49.10 26.59 -19.32
C SER A 328 -50.55 27.07 -19.22
N LYS A 329 -51.38 26.39 -18.43
CA LYS A 329 -52.77 26.78 -18.20
C LYS A 329 -52.88 28.13 -17.50
N VAL A 330 -52.04 28.39 -16.49
CA VAL A 330 -52.00 29.68 -15.80
C VAL A 330 -51.64 30.81 -16.77
N LYS A 331 -50.66 30.60 -17.66
CA LYS A 331 -50.31 31.58 -18.71
C LYS A 331 -51.46 31.85 -19.68
N GLU A 332 -52.18 30.84 -20.11
CA GLU A 332 -53.40 31.02 -20.94
C GLU A 332 -54.46 31.85 -20.22
N LEU A 333 -54.66 31.60 -18.92
CA LEU A 333 -55.61 32.34 -18.09
C LEU A 333 -55.15 33.79 -17.86
N GLU A 334 -53.84 34.01 -17.69
CA GLU A 334 -53.24 35.34 -17.58
C GLU A 334 -53.47 36.17 -18.84
N VAL A 335 -53.27 35.59 -20.04
CA VAL A 335 -53.57 36.27 -21.32
C VAL A 335 -55.04 36.66 -21.40
N LYS A 336 -55.96 35.73 -21.09
CA LYS A 336 -57.40 36.03 -21.07
C LYS A 336 -57.76 37.09 -20.05
N ALA A 337 -57.15 37.07 -18.86
CA ALA A 337 -57.38 38.07 -17.83
C ALA A 337 -56.94 39.47 -18.28
N ASN A 338 -55.87 39.59 -19.07
CA ASN A 338 -55.42 40.85 -19.63
C ASN A 338 -56.39 41.43 -20.69
N GLU A 339 -57.22 40.62 -21.33
CA GLU A 339 -58.25 41.09 -22.28
C GLU A 339 -59.50 41.64 -21.57
N VAL A 340 -59.76 41.21 -20.34
CA VAL A 340 -60.97 41.58 -19.58
C VAL A 340 -61.12 43.10 -19.39
N PRO A 341 -60.07 43.87 -18.99
CA PRO A 341 -60.19 45.33 -18.88
C PRO A 341 -60.55 46.01 -20.19
N HIS A 342 -60.01 45.55 -21.32
CA HIS A 342 -60.31 46.12 -22.63
C HIS A 342 -61.78 45.88 -23.01
N LEU A 343 -62.28 44.67 -22.76
CA LEU A 343 -63.69 44.34 -22.96
C LEU A 343 -64.60 45.16 -22.02
N GLN A 344 -64.20 45.39 -20.77
CA GLN A 344 -64.94 46.24 -19.84
C GLN A 344 -65.05 47.69 -20.32
N VAL A 345 -63.96 48.28 -20.82
CA VAL A 345 -63.99 49.65 -21.39
C VAL A 345 -64.92 49.71 -22.60
N TYR A 346 -64.85 48.73 -23.49
CA TYR A 346 -65.72 48.67 -24.66
C TYR A 346 -67.21 48.52 -24.29
N ILE A 347 -67.52 47.70 -23.29
CA ILE A 347 -68.89 47.57 -22.76
C ILE A 347 -69.38 48.92 -22.21
N GLN A 348 -68.57 49.62 -21.41
CA GLN A 348 -68.94 50.94 -20.87
C GLN A 348 -69.21 51.97 -21.98
N GLN A 349 -68.42 51.95 -23.06
CA GLN A 349 -68.65 52.80 -24.23
C GLN A 349 -70.00 52.49 -24.89
N LEU A 350 -70.27 51.21 -25.19
CA LEU A 350 -71.55 50.79 -25.76
C LEU A 350 -72.74 51.11 -24.86
N GLU A 351 -72.59 50.98 -23.55
CA GLU A 351 -73.62 51.37 -22.58
C GLU A 351 -73.90 52.88 -22.63
N SER A 352 -72.87 53.71 -22.75
CA SER A 352 -73.03 55.17 -22.89
C SER A 352 -73.71 55.56 -24.20
N GLU A 353 -73.38 54.89 -25.31
CA GLU A 353 -74.04 55.09 -26.61
C GLU A 353 -75.51 54.68 -26.54
N LEU A 354 -75.83 53.53 -25.94
CA LEU A 354 -77.20 53.08 -25.76
C LEU A 354 -78.02 54.03 -24.87
N GLN A 355 -77.41 54.65 -23.87
CA GLN A 355 -78.06 55.68 -23.06
C GLN A 355 -78.35 56.97 -23.85
N HIS A 356 -77.54 57.27 -24.88
CA HIS A 356 -77.80 58.43 -25.75
C HIS A 356 -78.99 58.21 -26.70
N TYR A 357 -79.28 56.95 -27.06
CA TYR A 357 -80.40 56.57 -27.92
C TYR A 357 -81.70 56.22 -27.17
N ARG A 358 -81.67 56.19 -25.83
CA ARG A 358 -82.85 56.07 -24.96
C ARG A 358 -83.34 57.46 -24.57
#